data_AF-A0A6V8CIN9-F1
#
_entry.id   AF-A0A6V8CIN9-F1
#
_cell.length_a   1.000
_cell.length_b   1.000
_cell.length_c   1.000
_cell.angle_alpha   90.00
_cell.angle_beta   90.00
_cell.angle_gamma   90.00
#
_symmetry.space_group_name_H-M   'P 1'
#
loop_
_entity.id
_entity.type
_entity.pdbx_description
1 polymer ?
#
loop_
_entity_poly.entity_id
_entity_poly.type
_entity_poly.pdbx_seq_one_letter_code
_entity_poly.pdbx_strand_id
1 'polypeptide(L)'
;MTVSYSIPLIVLLMMAWLVDFAEVPIPINLLSYAPFLGFFGFNFYSWLTALDTPDHMNGLPLGVPQLIRAKVVVYFLVTSWISILFVVLMAWRLDEWPVLPAALIVMLANSVYIVSLTAFLMGLRPNKAIFDGKIMVWFWIGTVIPLLALFLLSFTQGDVSFYQNWYAQVSQQGLQATATDFASERTEMGFRGIMIVSGFITLGSILLLKLLDKKWGRAVFNN
;
A
#
# COMPACT_ATOMS: atom_id res chain seq x y z
N MET A 1 -9.22 -0.49 16.85
CA MET A 1 -8.86 -0.17 15.45
C MET A 1 -7.53 -0.80 15.03
N THR A 2 -6.44 -0.55 15.78
CA THR A 2 -5.14 -1.22 15.60
C THR A 2 -5.26 -2.74 15.53
N VAL A 3 -5.98 -3.36 16.47
CA VAL A 3 -6.23 -4.82 16.49
C VAL A 3 -6.86 -5.33 15.19
N SER A 4 -7.81 -4.60 14.58
CA SER A 4 -8.48 -5.04 13.35
C SER A 4 -7.59 -4.96 12.11
N TYR A 5 -6.61 -4.06 12.08
CA TYR A 5 -5.61 -4.00 11.01
C TYR A 5 -4.50 -5.03 11.25
N SER A 6 -4.14 -5.27 12.51
CA SER A 6 -3.13 -6.26 12.88
C SER A 6 -3.59 -7.70 12.64
N ILE A 7 -4.87 -8.04 12.84
CA ILE A 7 -5.37 -9.42 12.66
C ILE A 7 -5.08 -9.96 11.23
N PRO A 8 -5.47 -9.29 10.13
CA PRO A 8 -5.13 -9.76 8.79
C PRO A 8 -3.63 -9.86 8.53
N LEU A 9 -2.82 -8.98 9.14
CA LEU A 9 -1.37 -9.03 9.02
C LEU A 9 -0.78 -10.22 9.77
N ILE A 10 -1.26 -10.53 10.96
CA ILE A 10 -0.88 -11.73 11.71
C ILE A 10 -1.28 -12.97 10.90
N VAL A 11 -2.46 -12.99 10.30
CA VAL A 11 -2.89 -14.09 9.41
C VAL A 11 -1.96 -14.22 8.21
N LEU A 12 -1.59 -13.13 7.53
CA LEU A 12 -0.61 -13.17 6.44
C LEU A 12 0.75 -13.69 6.90
N LEU A 13 1.24 -13.24 8.05
CA LEU A 13 2.49 -13.70 8.63
C LEU A 13 2.43 -15.21 8.96
N MET A 14 1.32 -15.68 9.52
CA MET A 14 1.10 -17.10 9.79
C MET A 14 0.99 -17.92 8.49
N MET A 15 0.36 -17.38 7.44
CA MET A 15 0.30 -18.04 6.14
C MET A 15 1.69 -18.14 5.51
N ALA A 16 2.49 -17.07 5.54
CA ALA A 16 3.88 -17.10 5.10
C ALA A 16 4.67 -18.17 5.86
N TRP A 17 4.48 -18.23 7.19
CA TRP A 17 5.12 -19.25 8.03
C TRP A 17 4.65 -20.68 7.71
N LEU A 18 3.36 -20.88 7.43
CA LEU A 18 2.79 -22.18 7.06
C LEU A 18 3.23 -22.67 5.68
N VAL A 19 3.35 -21.76 4.70
CA VAL A 19 3.83 -22.08 3.35
C VAL A 19 5.28 -22.55 3.40
N ASP A 20 6.12 -21.87 4.18
CA ASP A 20 7.50 -22.31 4.45
C ASP A 20 7.53 -23.66 5.18
N PHE A 21 6.66 -23.85 6.17
CA PHE A 21 6.57 -25.13 6.91
C PHE A 21 6.12 -26.29 6.01
N ALA A 22 5.30 -26.03 5.01
CA ALA A 22 4.79 -27.03 4.07
C ALA A 22 5.70 -27.27 2.86
N GLU A 23 6.88 -26.63 2.79
CA GLU A 23 7.85 -26.71 1.69
C GLU A 23 7.23 -26.51 0.29
N VAL A 24 6.15 -25.72 0.22
CA VAL A 24 5.46 -25.49 -1.06
C VAL A 24 6.33 -24.56 -1.92
N PRO A 25 6.67 -24.93 -3.16
CA PRO A 25 7.60 -24.17 -4.00
C PRO A 25 6.94 -22.94 -4.65
N ILE A 26 6.26 -22.11 -3.86
CA ILE A 26 5.78 -20.80 -4.31
C ILE A 26 6.77 -19.75 -3.79
N PRO A 27 7.59 -19.12 -4.64
CA PRO A 27 8.54 -18.09 -4.23
C PRO A 27 7.78 -16.79 -3.90
N ILE A 28 7.26 -16.66 -2.68
CA ILE A 28 6.63 -15.42 -2.22
C ILE A 28 7.69 -14.52 -1.59
N ASN A 29 8.27 -13.63 -2.40
CA ASN A 29 9.23 -12.59 -1.98
C ASN A 29 8.56 -11.47 -1.16
N LEU A 30 9.34 -10.75 -0.35
CA LEU A 30 8.94 -9.56 0.43
C LEU A 30 8.15 -8.54 -0.40
N LEU A 31 8.55 -8.32 -1.66
CA LEU A 31 7.93 -7.37 -2.57
C LEU A 31 6.50 -7.77 -2.97
N SER A 32 6.17 -9.06 -2.92
CA SER A 32 4.83 -9.58 -3.16
C SER A 32 3.87 -9.27 -2.00
N TYR A 33 4.38 -9.11 -0.78
CA TYR A 33 3.57 -8.79 0.40
C TYR A 33 3.27 -7.29 0.54
N ALA A 34 4.15 -6.43 0.01
CA ALA A 34 4.02 -4.96 0.10
C ALA A 34 2.67 -4.41 -0.42
N PRO A 35 2.12 -4.89 -1.55
CA PRO A 35 0.81 -4.44 -2.05
C PRO A 35 -0.37 -4.85 -1.15
N PHE A 36 -0.32 -6.00 -0.48
CA PHE A 36 -1.43 -6.47 0.37
C PHE A 36 -1.63 -5.58 1.62
N LEU A 37 -0.55 -5.00 2.15
CA LEU A 37 -0.61 -4.05 3.26
C LEU A 37 -1.47 -2.82 2.95
N GLY A 38 -1.34 -2.29 1.73
CA GLY A 38 -2.14 -1.16 1.28
C GLY A 38 -3.60 -1.54 1.03
N PHE A 39 -3.87 -2.77 0.58
CA PHE A 39 -5.23 -3.27 0.41
C PHE A 39 -6.00 -3.32 1.74
N PHE A 40 -5.38 -3.80 2.83
CA PHE A 40 -6.03 -3.76 4.15
C PHE A 40 -6.36 -2.35 4.65
N GLY A 41 -5.78 -1.31 4.02
CA GLY A 41 -6.07 0.07 4.30
C GLY A 41 -7.54 0.48 4.13
N PHE A 42 -8.24 -0.10 3.15
CA PHE A 42 -9.66 0.22 2.93
C PHE A 42 -10.51 -0.18 4.14
N ASN A 43 -10.21 -1.33 4.76
CA ASN A 43 -10.94 -1.80 5.94
C ASN A 43 -10.80 -0.80 7.09
N PHE A 44 -9.59 -0.29 7.30
CA PHE A 44 -9.35 0.70 8.35
C PHE A 44 -10.10 2.01 8.10
N TYR A 45 -10.11 2.49 6.86
CA TYR A 45 -10.88 3.68 6.48
C TYR A 45 -12.39 3.47 6.71
N SER A 46 -12.91 2.29 6.39
CA SER A 46 -14.28 1.88 6.68
C SER A 46 -14.59 1.94 8.17
N TRP A 47 -13.74 1.36 9.03
CA TRP A 47 -13.90 1.43 10.49
C TRP A 47 -13.80 2.85 11.05
N LEU A 48 -12.85 3.65 10.57
CA LEU A 48 -12.66 5.04 11.00
C LEU A 48 -13.89 5.90 10.70
N THR A 49 -14.58 5.57 9.62
CA THR A 49 -15.78 6.28 9.20
C THR A 49 -17.04 5.72 9.89
N ALA A 50 -17.04 4.44 10.27
CA ALA A 50 -18.11 3.84 11.06
C ALA A 50 -18.17 4.37 12.49
N LEU A 51 -17.02 4.64 13.12
CA LEU A 51 -16.93 5.07 14.51
C LEU A 51 -17.23 6.55 14.72
N ASP A 52 -17.09 7.37 13.68
CA ASP A 52 -17.24 8.82 13.75
C ASP A 52 -18.42 9.26 12.89
N THR A 53 -19.60 9.36 13.53
CA THR A 53 -20.86 9.73 12.89
C THR A 53 -20.83 11.20 12.45
N PRO A 54 -20.90 11.51 11.14
CA PRO A 54 -20.66 12.85 10.63
C PRO A 54 -21.82 13.83 10.91
N ASP A 55 -22.96 13.36 11.42
CA ASP A 55 -24.19 14.16 11.58
C ASP A 55 -23.99 15.38 12.51
N HIS A 56 -23.14 15.25 13.52
CA HIS A 56 -22.80 16.33 14.47
C HIS A 56 -21.94 17.43 13.83
N MET A 57 -21.29 17.15 12.69
CA MET A 57 -20.39 18.11 12.02
C MET A 57 -21.13 19.12 11.14
N ASN A 58 -22.44 18.96 10.91
CA ASN A 58 -23.27 19.93 10.19
C ASN A 58 -23.35 21.30 10.87
N GLY A 59 -23.09 21.37 12.19
CA GLY A 59 -23.07 22.63 12.95
C GLY A 59 -21.74 23.38 12.89
N LEU A 60 -20.69 22.79 12.29
CA LEU A 60 -19.36 23.36 12.22
C LEU A 60 -19.12 23.99 10.84
N PRO A 61 -18.29 25.06 10.72
CA PRO A 61 -17.91 25.65 9.44
C PRO A 61 -16.86 24.78 8.71
N LEU A 62 -17.17 23.50 8.52
CA LEU A 62 -16.30 22.50 7.91
C LEU A 62 -16.95 21.94 6.65
N GLY A 63 -16.14 21.61 5.64
CA GLY A 63 -16.60 20.93 4.43
C GLY A 63 -16.33 19.42 4.46
N VAL A 64 -17.17 18.61 3.80
CA VAL A 64 -16.96 17.16 3.64
C VAL A 64 -15.56 16.81 3.12
N PRO A 65 -14.98 17.51 2.11
CA PRO A 65 -13.62 17.23 1.64
C PRO A 65 -12.54 17.44 2.72
N GLN A 66 -12.72 18.42 3.61
CA GLN A 66 -11.75 18.69 4.69
C GLN A 66 -11.76 17.55 5.71
N LEU A 67 -12.94 17.05 6.07
CA LEU A 67 -13.07 15.90 6.97
C LEU A 67 -12.48 14.63 6.35
N ILE A 68 -12.74 14.40 5.05
CA ILE A 68 -12.15 13.27 4.32
C ILE A 68 -10.61 13.35 4.37
N ARG A 69 -10.03 14.52 4.07
CA ARG A 69 -8.57 14.72 4.12
C ARG A 69 -8.01 14.46 5.52
N ALA A 70 -8.67 14.96 6.57
CA ALA A 70 -8.27 14.71 7.94
C ALA A 70 -8.28 13.20 8.27
N LYS A 71 -9.33 12.48 7.87
CA LYS A 71 -9.43 11.02 8.04
C LYS A 71 -8.32 10.26 7.29
N VAL A 72 -7.97 10.69 6.08
CA VAL A 72 -6.85 10.10 5.30
C VAL A 72 -5.51 10.30 6.02
N VAL A 73 -5.27 11.48 6.62
CA VAL A 73 -4.06 11.74 7.40
C VAL A 73 -4.01 10.89 8.66
N VAL A 74 -5.12 10.81 9.41
CA VAL A 74 -5.22 9.96 10.61
C VAL A 74 -4.97 8.50 10.27
N TYR A 75 -5.56 8.01 9.17
CA TYR A 75 -5.27 6.68 8.63
C TYR A 75 -3.77 6.48 8.44
N PHE A 76 -3.13 7.38 7.68
CA PHE A 76 -1.72 7.23 7.33
C PHE A 76 -0.84 7.21 8.58
N LEU A 77 -1.10 8.06 9.56
CA LEU A 77 -0.36 8.09 10.82
C LEU A 77 -0.52 6.78 11.63
N VAL A 78 -1.73 6.22 11.68
CA VAL A 78 -1.99 5.02 12.48
C VAL A 78 -1.49 3.76 11.78
N THR A 79 -1.58 3.66 10.46
CA THR A 79 -1.16 2.44 9.75
C THR A 79 0.32 2.41 9.43
N SER A 80 0.96 3.55 9.14
CA SER A 80 2.34 3.56 8.63
C SER A 80 3.33 2.84 9.55
N TRP A 81 3.29 3.06 10.86
CA TRP A 81 4.23 2.40 11.78
C TRP A 81 3.96 0.89 11.92
N ILE A 82 2.69 0.46 11.86
CA ILE A 82 2.32 -0.96 11.91
C ILE A 82 2.80 -1.66 10.63
N SER A 83 2.58 -1.03 9.48
CA SER A 83 2.99 -1.58 8.18
C SER A 83 4.51 -1.63 8.07
N ILE A 84 5.25 -0.61 8.54
CA ILE A 84 6.72 -0.63 8.61
C ILE A 84 7.20 -1.80 9.48
N LEU A 85 6.63 -1.96 10.67
CA LEU A 85 6.99 -3.05 11.59
C LEU A 85 6.76 -4.42 10.94
N PHE A 86 5.62 -4.60 10.26
CA PHE A 86 5.33 -5.83 9.53
C PHE A 86 6.36 -6.12 8.43
N VAL A 87 6.69 -5.13 7.59
CA VAL A 87 7.66 -5.30 6.49
C VAL A 87 9.05 -5.61 7.04
N VAL A 88 9.46 -5.00 8.15
CA VAL A 88 10.73 -5.32 8.82
C VAL A 88 10.74 -6.76 9.37
N LEU A 89 9.65 -7.21 9.99
CA LEU A 89 9.53 -8.60 10.47
C LEU A 89 9.55 -9.60 9.31
N MET A 90 8.90 -9.28 8.19
CA MET A 90 8.91 -10.12 6.99
C MET A 90 10.29 -10.18 6.35
N ALA A 91 11.02 -9.05 6.28
CA ALA A 91 12.40 -9.02 5.79
C ALA A 91 13.32 -9.87 6.66
N TRP A 92 13.14 -9.84 7.98
CA TRP A 92 13.85 -10.71 8.91
C TRP A 92 13.51 -12.19 8.70
N ARG A 93 12.23 -12.51 8.46
CA ARG A 93 11.78 -13.91 8.30
C ARG A 93 12.20 -14.53 6.96
N LEU A 94 12.27 -13.73 5.90
CA LEU A 94 12.67 -14.16 4.54
C LEU A 94 14.17 -13.96 4.28
N ASP A 95 14.91 -13.32 5.19
CA ASP A 95 16.31 -12.90 5.02
C ASP A 95 16.55 -12.01 3.78
N GLU A 96 15.55 -11.20 3.40
CA GLU A 96 15.55 -10.35 2.20
C GLU A 96 15.80 -8.87 2.53
N TRP A 97 16.79 -8.61 3.38
CA TRP A 97 17.16 -7.25 3.83
C TRP A 97 17.41 -6.22 2.72
N PRO A 98 18.05 -6.55 1.59
CA PRO A 98 18.34 -5.53 0.59
C PRO A 98 17.12 -5.16 -0.28
N VAL A 99 16.03 -5.95 -0.25
CA VAL A 99 14.74 -5.65 -0.90
C VAL A 99 13.89 -4.71 -0.04
N LEU A 100 14.21 -4.58 1.26
CA LEU A 100 13.45 -3.81 2.24
C LEU A 100 13.14 -2.36 1.80
N PRO A 101 14.08 -1.57 1.25
CA PRO A 101 13.77 -0.19 0.85
C PRO A 101 12.75 -0.11 -0.29
N ALA A 102 12.84 -1.00 -1.26
CA ALA A 102 11.90 -1.07 -2.37
C ALA A 102 10.50 -1.50 -1.87
N ALA A 103 10.45 -2.51 -0.99
CA ALA A 103 9.20 -2.96 -0.37
C ALA A 103 8.52 -1.84 0.44
N LEU A 104 9.29 -1.04 1.18
CA LEU A 104 8.77 0.11 1.93
C LEU A 104 8.19 1.19 1.01
N ILE A 105 8.85 1.50 -0.10
CA ILE A 105 8.34 2.49 -1.08
C ILE A 105 7.01 2.01 -1.68
N VAL A 106 6.96 0.75 -2.14
CA VAL A 106 5.75 0.16 -2.71
C VAL A 106 4.62 0.15 -1.69
N MET A 107 4.91 -0.28 -0.46
CA MET A 107 3.95 -0.33 0.63
C MET A 107 3.37 1.06 0.92
N LEU A 108 4.22 2.09 1.07
CA LEU A 108 3.76 3.45 1.34
C LEU A 108 2.94 4.00 0.19
N ALA A 109 3.44 3.92 -1.05
CA ALA A 109 2.74 4.41 -2.23
C ALA A 109 1.37 3.76 -2.38
N ASN A 110 1.31 2.43 -2.26
CA ASN A 110 0.06 1.69 -2.38
C ASN A 110 -0.90 1.99 -1.23
N SER A 111 -0.42 2.13 0.00
CA SER A 111 -1.25 2.46 1.17
C SER A 111 -1.94 3.82 1.02
N VAL A 112 -1.23 4.83 0.55
CA VAL A 112 -1.83 6.16 0.31
C VAL A 112 -2.82 6.07 -0.85
N TYR A 113 -2.49 5.36 -1.93
CA TYR A 113 -3.37 5.24 -3.09
C TYR A 113 -4.70 4.54 -2.79
N ILE A 114 -4.68 3.37 -2.13
CA ILE A 114 -5.90 2.61 -1.84
C ILE A 114 -6.84 3.44 -0.96
N VAL A 115 -6.31 4.16 0.02
CA VAL A 115 -7.12 5.03 0.88
C VAL A 115 -7.62 6.27 0.15
N SER A 116 -6.80 6.92 -0.67
CA SER A 116 -7.26 8.02 -1.52
C SER A 116 -8.34 7.58 -2.51
N LEU A 117 -8.22 6.38 -3.09
CA LEU A 117 -9.22 5.78 -3.97
C LEU A 117 -10.51 5.50 -3.22
N THR A 118 -10.42 4.90 -2.02
CA THR A 118 -11.57 4.61 -1.16
C THR A 118 -12.29 5.91 -0.78
N ALA A 119 -11.53 6.90 -0.30
CA ALA A 119 -12.02 8.22 0.06
C ALA A 119 -12.69 8.93 -1.14
N PHE A 120 -12.08 8.87 -2.32
CA PHE A 120 -12.63 9.46 -3.52
C PHE A 120 -13.92 8.76 -3.96
N LEU A 121 -13.94 7.43 -4.02
CA LEU A 121 -15.08 6.66 -4.50
C LEU A 121 -16.25 6.67 -3.51
N MET A 122 -15.97 6.43 -2.24
CA MET A 122 -16.97 6.11 -1.20
C MET A 122 -17.23 7.24 -0.19
N GLY A 123 -16.32 8.22 -0.08
CA GLY A 123 -16.49 9.38 0.81
C GLY A 123 -16.69 8.97 2.27
N LEU A 124 -17.63 9.65 2.95
CA LEU A 124 -17.96 9.42 4.36
C LEU A 124 -18.87 8.20 4.60
N ARG A 125 -19.18 7.38 3.59
CA ARG A 125 -20.08 6.22 3.74
C ARG A 125 -19.55 4.94 3.07
N PRO A 126 -18.32 4.50 3.37
CA PRO A 126 -17.76 3.28 2.78
C PRO A 126 -18.64 2.06 2.98
N ASN A 127 -19.29 1.92 4.14
CA ASN A 127 -20.12 0.75 4.45
C ASN A 127 -21.42 0.67 3.64
N LYS A 128 -21.93 1.79 3.12
CA LYS A 128 -23.10 1.78 2.20
C LYS A 128 -22.65 1.77 0.75
N ALA A 129 -21.63 2.54 0.42
CA ALA A 129 -21.12 2.70 -0.94
C ALA A 129 -20.51 1.41 -1.50
N ILE A 130 -19.96 0.53 -0.65
CA ILE A 130 -19.42 -0.76 -1.11
C ILE A 130 -20.49 -1.72 -1.65
N PHE A 131 -21.76 -1.55 -1.25
CA PHE A 131 -22.89 -2.33 -1.74
C PHE A 131 -23.50 -1.76 -3.04
N ASP A 132 -23.09 -0.56 -3.47
CA ASP A 132 -23.45 -0.06 -4.79
C ASP A 132 -22.58 -0.77 -5.83
N GLY A 133 -23.19 -1.61 -6.67
CA GLY A 133 -22.50 -2.40 -7.68
C GLY A 133 -21.63 -1.57 -8.62
N LYS A 134 -22.01 -0.32 -8.93
CA LYS A 134 -21.19 0.55 -9.79
C LYS A 134 -19.93 1.00 -9.06
N ILE A 135 -20.05 1.43 -7.80
CA ILE A 135 -18.91 1.86 -6.98
C ILE A 135 -17.98 0.67 -6.69
N MET A 136 -18.56 -0.49 -6.39
CA MET A 136 -17.84 -1.74 -6.16
C MET A 136 -16.98 -2.14 -7.36
N VAL A 137 -17.52 -2.08 -8.58
CA VAL A 137 -16.75 -2.42 -9.80
C VAL A 137 -15.58 -1.44 -10.00
N TRP A 138 -15.81 -0.13 -9.86
CA TRP A 138 -14.72 0.85 -9.98
C TRP A 138 -13.66 0.68 -8.91
N PHE A 139 -14.06 0.36 -7.68
CA PHE A 139 -13.14 0.06 -6.59
C PHE A 139 -12.35 -1.22 -6.87
N TRP A 140 -13.00 -2.28 -7.34
CA TRP A 140 -12.36 -3.54 -7.70
C TRP A 140 -11.33 -3.34 -8.82
N ILE A 141 -11.71 -2.67 -9.92
CA ILE A 141 -10.78 -2.34 -11.01
C ILE A 141 -9.61 -1.49 -10.50
N GLY A 142 -9.91 -0.45 -9.71
CA GLY A 142 -8.89 0.46 -9.19
C GLY A 142 -7.97 -0.17 -8.14
N THR A 143 -8.34 -1.26 -7.48
CA THR A 143 -7.50 -1.92 -6.47
C THR A 143 -6.82 -3.16 -7.01
N VAL A 144 -7.53 -4.01 -7.74
CA VAL A 144 -7.04 -5.31 -8.23
C VAL A 144 -6.04 -5.14 -9.36
N ILE A 145 -6.27 -4.23 -10.31
CA ILE A 145 -5.33 -4.04 -11.44
C ILE A 145 -3.96 -3.58 -10.94
N PRO A 146 -3.84 -2.51 -10.12
CA PRO A 146 -2.54 -2.10 -9.58
C PRO A 146 -1.90 -3.18 -8.71
N LEU A 147 -2.70 -3.89 -7.90
CA LEU A 147 -2.18 -4.93 -7.03
C LEU A 147 -1.63 -6.12 -7.81
N LEU A 148 -2.35 -6.59 -8.84
CA LEU A 148 -1.86 -7.63 -9.75
C LEU A 148 -0.64 -7.16 -10.53
N ALA A 149 -0.60 -5.91 -11.00
CA ALA A 149 0.57 -5.37 -11.68
C ALA A 149 1.81 -5.36 -10.77
N LEU A 150 1.68 -4.88 -9.54
CA LEU A 150 2.76 -4.89 -8.55
C LEU A 150 3.18 -6.31 -8.17
N PHE A 151 2.24 -7.23 -8.04
CA PHE A 151 2.48 -8.64 -7.73
C PHE A 151 3.13 -9.42 -8.89
N LEU A 152 2.80 -9.10 -10.14
CA LEU A 152 3.49 -9.69 -11.30
C LEU A 152 4.91 -9.11 -11.44
N LEU A 153 5.08 -7.82 -11.15
CA LEU A 153 6.38 -7.16 -11.12
C LEU A 153 7.30 -7.74 -10.03
N SER A 154 6.76 -8.22 -8.91
CA SER A 154 7.57 -8.87 -7.88
C SER A 154 8.12 -10.24 -8.34
N PHE A 155 7.36 -11.02 -9.13
CA PHE A 155 7.88 -12.27 -9.70
C PHE A 155 9.01 -12.08 -10.70
N THR A 156 8.99 -10.99 -11.47
CA THR A 156 10.11 -10.66 -12.37
C THR A 156 11.42 -10.31 -11.64
N GLN A 157 11.37 -10.18 -10.31
CA GLN A 157 12.46 -9.70 -9.46
C GLN A 157 12.87 -10.70 -8.36
N GLY A 158 12.24 -11.87 -8.27
CA GLY A 158 12.50 -12.87 -7.23
C GLY A 158 13.91 -13.50 -7.25
N ASP A 159 14.82 -13.03 -8.11
CA ASP A 159 16.22 -13.43 -8.12
C ASP A 159 17.00 -12.54 -7.12
N VAL A 160 16.92 -12.93 -5.84
CA VAL A 160 17.54 -12.30 -4.65
C VAL A 160 19.07 -12.14 -4.72
N SER A 161 19.72 -12.75 -5.71
CA SER A 161 21.18 -12.72 -5.93
C SER A 161 21.72 -11.30 -6.14
N PHE A 162 20.98 -10.41 -6.80
CA PHE A 162 21.42 -9.04 -7.09
C PHE A 162 21.43 -8.11 -5.86
N TYR A 163 20.39 -8.20 -5.02
CA TYR A 163 20.25 -7.39 -3.81
C TYR A 163 21.35 -7.69 -2.79
N GLN A 164 21.70 -8.97 -2.65
CA GLN A 164 22.85 -9.41 -1.85
C GLN A 164 24.17 -8.87 -2.41
N ASN A 165 24.35 -8.90 -3.74
CA ASN A 165 25.55 -8.40 -4.41
C ASN A 165 25.69 -6.86 -4.36
N TRP A 166 24.60 -6.11 -4.45
CA TRP A 166 24.59 -4.65 -4.30
C TRP A 166 24.90 -4.22 -2.86
N TYR A 167 24.31 -4.87 -1.86
CA TYR A 167 24.64 -4.62 -0.45
C TYR A 167 26.10 -4.95 -0.14
N ALA A 168 26.61 -6.07 -0.67
CA ALA A 168 28.04 -6.42 -0.56
C ALA A 168 28.93 -5.36 -1.25
N GLN A 169 28.56 -4.86 -2.43
CA GLN A 169 29.31 -3.80 -3.11
C GLN A 169 29.25 -2.44 -2.39
N VAL A 170 28.09 -2.02 -1.89
CA VAL A 170 27.93 -0.74 -1.19
C VAL A 170 28.58 -0.77 0.19
N SER A 171 28.53 -1.90 0.89
CA SER A 171 29.23 -2.08 2.18
C SER A 171 30.75 -2.16 2.02
N GLN A 172 31.27 -2.67 0.89
CA GLN A 172 32.71 -2.80 0.65
C GLN A 172 33.35 -1.61 -0.08
N GLN A 173 32.63 -0.90 -0.96
CA GLN A 173 33.19 0.16 -1.82
C GLN A 173 32.60 1.56 -1.55
N GLY A 174 31.62 1.70 -0.64
CA GLY A 174 30.99 2.98 -0.32
C GLY A 174 30.27 3.63 -1.52
N LEU A 175 30.03 4.94 -1.47
CA LEU A 175 29.36 5.73 -2.53
C LEU A 175 30.12 5.76 -3.88
N GLN A 176 31.30 5.14 -3.97
CA GLN A 176 32.12 5.05 -5.19
C GLN A 176 32.14 3.63 -5.79
N ALA A 177 31.21 2.76 -5.39
CA ALA A 177 31.08 1.42 -5.97
C ALA A 177 30.91 1.52 -7.50
N THR A 178 31.93 1.09 -8.23
CA THR A 178 31.91 1.06 -9.69
C THR A 178 31.13 -0.18 -10.08
N ALA A 179 29.94 0.01 -10.65
CA ALA A 179 29.08 -1.06 -11.12
C ALA A 179 29.83 -1.92 -12.16
N THR A 180 30.40 -3.04 -11.72
CA THR A 180 30.98 -4.03 -12.62
C THR A 180 29.87 -4.83 -13.29
N ASP A 181 29.42 -4.28 -14.41
CA ASP A 181 28.96 -4.85 -15.69
C ASP A 181 28.57 -6.35 -15.81
N PHE A 182 27.89 -6.91 -14.82
CA PHE A 182 27.23 -8.21 -14.98
C PHE A 182 25.79 -8.14 -14.44
N ALA A 183 24.83 -8.07 -15.40
CA ALA A 183 23.36 -8.07 -15.26
C ALA A 183 22.61 -6.71 -15.18
N SER A 184 23.02 -5.71 -15.98
CA SER A 184 22.54 -4.33 -15.84
C SER A 184 21.20 -3.99 -16.52
N GLU A 185 20.78 -4.61 -17.63
CA GLU A 185 19.65 -4.05 -18.41
C GLU A 185 18.25 -4.45 -17.91
N ARG A 186 18.00 -5.74 -17.63
CA ARG A 186 16.68 -6.22 -17.12
C ARG A 186 16.39 -5.80 -15.68
N THR A 187 17.44 -5.62 -14.88
CA THR A 187 17.37 -5.38 -13.43
C THR A 187 17.20 -3.89 -13.12
N GLU A 188 17.90 -3.01 -13.85
CA GLU A 188 17.67 -1.56 -13.78
C GLU A 188 16.25 -1.21 -14.27
N MET A 189 15.75 -1.91 -15.30
CA MET A 189 14.35 -1.80 -15.73
C MET A 189 13.34 -2.20 -14.64
N GLY A 190 13.64 -3.20 -13.81
CA GLY A 190 12.77 -3.66 -12.72
C GLY A 190 12.66 -2.65 -11.57
N PHE A 191 13.79 -2.16 -11.07
CA PHE A 191 13.79 -1.12 -10.03
C PHE A 191 13.22 0.21 -10.53
N ARG A 192 13.58 0.63 -11.76
CA ARG A 192 12.93 1.76 -12.42
C ARG A 192 11.44 1.53 -12.59
N GLY A 193 11.02 0.31 -12.92
CA GLY A 193 9.61 -0.09 -13.02
C GLY A 193 8.84 0.10 -11.71
N ILE A 194 9.39 -0.36 -10.58
CA ILE A 194 8.80 -0.12 -9.25
C ILE A 194 8.69 1.37 -8.95
N MET A 195 9.78 2.12 -9.19
CA MET A 195 9.80 3.55 -8.90
C MET A 195 8.81 4.32 -9.79
N ILE A 196 8.69 3.93 -11.06
CA ILE A 196 7.73 4.49 -12.01
C ILE A 196 6.30 4.16 -11.56
N VAL A 197 5.99 2.89 -11.26
CA VAL A 197 4.65 2.47 -10.84
C VAL A 197 4.28 3.11 -9.50
N SER A 198 5.18 3.09 -8.52
CA SER A 198 4.97 3.75 -7.22
C SER A 198 4.80 5.27 -7.39
N GLY A 199 5.53 5.88 -8.31
CA GLY A 199 5.38 7.28 -8.71
C GLY A 199 4.00 7.56 -9.31
N PHE A 200 3.56 6.75 -10.28
CA PHE A 200 2.22 6.86 -10.88
C PHE A 200 1.10 6.67 -9.85
N ILE A 201 1.24 5.69 -8.96
CA ILE A 201 0.29 5.41 -7.87
C ILE A 201 0.22 6.59 -6.90
N THR A 202 1.37 7.17 -6.54
CA THR A 202 1.45 8.35 -5.66
C THR A 202 0.85 9.60 -6.34
N LEU A 203 1.15 9.83 -7.62
CA LEU A 203 0.54 10.91 -8.41
C LEU A 203 -0.97 10.72 -8.54
N GLY A 204 -1.41 9.49 -8.78
CA GLY A 204 -2.82 9.12 -8.82
C GLY A 204 -3.52 9.42 -7.49
N SER A 205 -2.87 9.12 -6.37
CA SER A 205 -3.35 9.48 -5.04
C SER A 205 -3.54 10.99 -4.87
N ILE A 206 -2.53 11.79 -5.23
CA ILE A 206 -2.60 13.26 -5.15
C ILE A 206 -3.74 13.79 -6.03
N LEU A 207 -3.90 13.24 -7.24
CA LEU A 207 -4.95 13.63 -8.16
C LEU A 207 -6.34 13.29 -7.60
N LEU A 208 -6.53 12.10 -7.04
CA LEU A 208 -7.77 11.69 -6.37
C LEU A 208 -8.12 12.63 -5.21
N LEU A 209 -7.13 13.01 -4.38
CA LEU A 209 -7.32 13.94 -3.27
C LEU A 209 -7.65 15.37 -3.72
N LYS A 210 -7.09 15.83 -4.84
CA LYS A 210 -7.45 17.12 -5.45
C LYS A 210 -8.87 17.10 -6.02
N LEU A 211 -9.29 15.98 -6.61
CA LEU A 211 -10.64 15.83 -7.16
C LEU A 211 -11.74 15.67 -6.08
N LEU A 212 -11.37 15.50 -4.80
CA LEU A 212 -12.33 15.46 -3.69
C LEU A 212 -13.19 16.73 -3.62
N ASP A 213 -12.61 17.90 -3.86
CA ASP A 213 -13.34 19.17 -3.78
C ASP A 213 -14.43 19.25 -4.87
N LYS A 214 -14.13 18.72 -6.06
CA LYS A 214 -15.07 18.67 -7.18
C LYS A 214 -16.21 17.68 -6.93
N LYS A 215 -15.90 16.51 -6.35
CA LYS A 215 -16.87 15.42 -6.16
C LYS A 215 -17.73 15.61 -4.90
N TRP A 216 -17.12 16.04 -3.80
CA TRP A 216 -17.74 16.07 -2.48
C TRP A 216 -17.93 17.50 -1.92
N GLY A 217 -17.52 18.55 -2.64
CA GLY A 217 -17.59 19.93 -2.13
C GLY A 217 -19.00 20.46 -1.86
N ARG A 218 -20.05 19.84 -2.42
CA ARG A 218 -21.46 20.18 -2.15
C ARG A 218 -22.20 19.12 -1.34
N ALA A 219 -21.50 18.10 -0.86
CA ALA A 219 -22.13 17.01 -0.13
C ALA A 219 -22.49 17.46 1.29
N VAL A 220 -23.66 17.01 1.76
CA VAL A 220 -24.10 17.23 3.14
C VAL A 220 -23.47 16.16 4.04
N PHE A 221 -23.13 16.49 5.28
CA PHE A 221 -22.74 15.49 6.26
C PHE A 221 -23.98 14.68 6.66
N ASN A 222 -24.06 13.46 6.16
CA ASN A 222 -25.12 12.53 6.52
C ASN A 222 -24.50 11.13 6.42
N ASN A 223 -24.97 10.16 7.21
CA ASN A 223 -24.52 8.76 7.20
C ASN A 223 -25.43 7.81 6.42
#